data_AF-A0A815JU20-F1
#
_entry.id   AF-A0A815JU20-F1
#
_cell.length_a   1.000
_cell.length_b   1.000
_cell.length_c   1.000
_cell.angle_alpha   90.00
_cell.angle_beta   90.00
_cell.angle_gamma   90.00
#
_symmetry.space_group_name_H-M   'P 1'
#
loop_
_entity.id
_entity.type
_entity.pdbx_description
1 polymer ?
#
loop_
_entity_poly.entity_id
_entity_poly.type
_entity_poly.pdbx_seq_one_letter_code
_entity_poly.pdbx_strand_id
1 'polypeptide(L)'
;MRDPMIKVQAWKHFEALELLNQVSGIVGYPGRSLAKRSDFPPDSNWHPSPINSTLQFKGDTSSDEIVGHEFVYPLVHDLLAENDDERQRAYILSFKITNHILTHDWYLIGENHTHTTWGIWNPRQINNDSFYQETRGLNSLQILAFLLQTYAYSGDERFLNGANLLVKSYQYDVNLINQKTIAVCDNSFSDDELAYLSYFTLVHAFHRISSSTSLSSEQKHRAQILIDHLLEYMKIGLNLSHKYKKMEKSPFFNFIYCYVSGQVNQIQYLFQKLNLSSTTFSNFDCSSLSMDGIWYMQRWPLELIHWPQFNSDRLDVQINGPAECGSEISSLKLLPPDERSTWMWNANVYGLDNGSGFNEENPVAFLLSYWGMRYFDLLG
;
A
#
# COMPACT_ATOMS: atom_id res chain seq x y z
N MET A 1 3.64 22.80 6.21
CA MET A 1 4.90 22.29 6.81
C MET A 1 5.72 23.49 7.29
N ARG A 2 6.27 23.51 8.52
CA ARG A 2 6.86 24.76 9.10
C ARG A 2 8.34 24.99 8.73
N ASP A 3 9.06 23.96 8.30
CA ASP A 3 10.46 24.07 7.88
C ASP A 3 10.56 24.13 6.34
N PRO A 4 11.02 25.26 5.76
CA PRO A 4 11.19 25.40 4.32
C PRO A 4 12.13 24.35 3.69
N MET A 5 13.16 23.91 4.40
CA MET A 5 14.13 22.94 3.88
C MET A 5 13.51 21.55 3.73
N ILE A 6 12.69 21.13 4.69
CA ILE A 6 11.95 19.86 4.61
C ILE A 6 10.96 19.91 3.43
N LYS A 7 10.29 21.05 3.23
CA LYS A 7 9.37 21.23 2.10
C LYS A 7 10.08 21.08 0.76
N VAL A 8 11.26 21.69 0.60
CA VAL A 8 12.07 21.55 -0.62
C VAL A 8 12.48 20.10 -0.87
N GLN A 9 12.89 19.37 0.18
CA GLN A 9 13.23 17.95 0.02
C GLN A 9 12.02 17.12 -0.36
N ALA A 10 10.85 17.35 0.25
CA ALA A 10 9.63 16.62 -0.09
C ALA A 10 9.24 16.81 -1.57
N TRP A 11 9.32 18.05 -2.07
CA TRP A 11 9.08 18.32 -3.50
C TRP A 11 10.11 17.65 -4.42
N LYS A 12 11.39 17.63 -4.03
CA LYS A 12 12.43 16.92 -4.80
C LYS A 12 12.14 15.42 -4.93
N HIS A 13 11.61 14.77 -3.88
CA HIS A 13 11.22 13.36 -3.95
C HIS A 13 9.98 13.18 -4.85
N PHE A 14 8.99 14.06 -4.75
CA PHE A 14 7.83 14.02 -5.63
C PHE A 14 8.20 14.24 -7.11
N GLU A 15 9.14 15.13 -7.39
CA GLU A 15 9.68 15.37 -8.75
C GLU A 15 10.37 14.13 -9.34
N ALA A 16 10.97 13.27 -8.50
CA ALA A 16 11.48 11.98 -8.95
C ALA A 16 10.34 11.05 -9.41
N LEU A 17 9.19 11.06 -8.72
CA LEU A 17 7.99 10.32 -9.13
C LEU A 17 7.40 10.88 -10.43
N GLU A 18 7.40 12.21 -10.60
CA GLU A 18 7.02 12.85 -11.88
C GLU A 18 7.93 12.36 -13.01
N LEU A 19 9.24 12.29 -12.79
CA LEU A 19 10.18 11.82 -13.80
C LEU A 19 9.96 10.33 -14.14
N LEU A 20 9.69 9.47 -13.15
CA LEU A 20 9.33 8.06 -13.38
C LEU A 20 8.07 7.92 -14.24
N ASN A 21 7.10 8.82 -14.10
CA ASN A 21 5.88 8.84 -14.92
C ASN A 21 6.10 9.35 -16.34
N GLN A 22 7.23 10.01 -16.60
CA GLN A 22 7.56 10.59 -17.90
C GLN A 22 8.56 9.73 -18.68
N VAL A 23 9.45 9.00 -17.99
CA VAL A 23 10.64 8.38 -18.58
C VAL A 23 10.31 7.31 -19.64
N SER A 24 9.15 6.66 -19.54
CA SER A 24 8.67 5.68 -20.54
C SER A 24 8.12 6.35 -21.81
N GLY A 25 7.64 7.59 -21.71
CA GLY A 25 6.85 8.22 -22.77
C GLY A 25 5.42 7.66 -22.92
N ILE A 26 5.05 6.64 -22.14
CA ILE A 26 3.71 6.06 -22.12
C ILE A 26 2.89 6.72 -21.02
N VAL A 27 1.80 7.40 -21.40
CA VAL A 27 0.95 8.14 -20.46
C VAL A 27 0.28 7.17 -19.48
N GLY A 28 0.55 7.34 -18.18
CA GLY A 28 -0.02 6.51 -17.12
C GLY A 28 0.74 5.20 -16.86
N TYR A 29 1.92 5.04 -17.46
CA TYR A 29 2.82 3.92 -17.20
C TYR A 29 4.15 4.43 -16.63
N PRO A 30 4.31 4.47 -15.30
CA PRO A 30 5.59 4.83 -14.69
C PRO A 30 6.63 3.72 -14.94
N GLY A 31 7.88 4.11 -15.15
CA GLY A 31 8.99 3.15 -15.12
C GLY A 31 9.22 2.65 -13.70
N ARG A 32 9.58 1.37 -13.53
CA ARG A 32 9.90 0.78 -12.23
C ARG A 32 11.13 1.42 -11.59
N SER A 33 12.08 1.83 -12.42
CA SER A 33 13.28 2.52 -12.00
C SER A 33 13.83 3.33 -13.17
N LEU A 34 14.71 4.28 -12.88
CA LEU A 34 15.41 5.07 -13.89
C LEU A 34 16.89 5.20 -13.54
N ALA A 35 17.72 5.33 -14.57
CA ALA A 35 19.15 5.53 -14.41
C ALA A 35 19.74 6.26 -15.62
N LYS A 36 20.95 6.80 -15.49
CA LYS A 36 21.69 7.21 -16.68
C LYS A 36 22.19 5.96 -17.40
N ARG A 37 22.24 6.05 -18.72
CA ARG A 37 22.74 4.95 -19.58
C ARG A 37 24.21 4.62 -19.32
N SER A 38 24.96 5.55 -18.72
CA SER A 38 26.38 5.37 -18.36
C SER A 38 26.60 4.58 -17.08
N ASP A 39 25.59 4.44 -16.22
CA ASP A 39 25.82 4.06 -14.82
C ASP A 39 25.96 2.54 -14.62
N PHE A 40 25.29 1.72 -15.43
CA PHE A 40 25.44 0.26 -15.41
C PHE A 40 24.96 -0.39 -16.72
N PRO A 41 25.47 -1.58 -17.08
CA PRO A 41 24.99 -2.33 -18.24
C PRO A 41 23.53 -2.78 -18.02
N PRO A 42 22.59 -2.43 -18.91
CA PRO A 42 21.18 -2.79 -18.77
C PRO A 42 20.97 -4.31 -18.90
N ASP A 43 20.12 -4.89 -18.04
CA ASP A 43 19.48 -6.19 -18.31
C ASP A 43 18.36 -6.06 -19.37
N SER A 44 17.67 -7.16 -19.69
CA SER A 44 16.63 -7.19 -20.74
C SER A 44 15.41 -6.32 -20.46
N ASN A 45 15.18 -5.91 -19.21
CA ASN A 45 14.02 -5.11 -18.80
C ASN A 45 14.33 -3.61 -18.82
N TRP A 46 15.56 -3.20 -19.15
CA TRP A 46 15.92 -1.79 -19.26
C TRP A 46 15.79 -1.28 -20.70
N HIS A 47 15.10 -0.16 -20.85
CA HIS A 47 14.78 0.46 -22.13
C HIS A 47 15.34 1.90 -22.19
N PRO A 48 15.89 2.34 -23.33
CA PRO A 48 16.23 3.76 -23.52
C PRO A 48 14.99 4.64 -23.39
N SER A 49 15.10 5.76 -22.67
CA SER A 49 13.98 6.70 -22.56
C SER A 49 13.74 7.44 -23.88
N PRO A 50 12.51 7.47 -24.42
CA PRO A 50 12.19 8.24 -25.63
C PRO A 50 12.19 9.75 -25.40
N ILE A 51 12.08 10.20 -24.14
CA ILE A 51 12.03 11.63 -23.80
C ILE A 51 13.41 12.21 -23.45
N ASN A 52 14.38 11.37 -23.10
CA ASN A 52 15.73 11.79 -22.76
C ASN A 52 16.76 10.72 -23.15
N SER A 53 17.54 10.99 -24.19
CA SER A 53 18.55 10.06 -24.73
C SER A 53 19.64 9.64 -23.74
N THR A 54 19.85 10.38 -22.66
CA THR A 54 20.83 10.06 -21.61
C THR A 54 20.29 9.12 -20.54
N LEU A 55 18.97 8.94 -20.48
CA LEU A 55 18.29 8.11 -19.49
C LEU A 55 17.88 6.75 -20.08
N GLN A 56 17.77 5.78 -19.19
CA GLN A 56 17.11 4.51 -19.40
C GLN A 56 16.17 4.25 -18.21
N PHE A 57 15.17 3.42 -18.43
CA PHE A 57 14.21 3.02 -17.39
C PHE A 57 13.95 1.54 -17.42
N LYS A 58 13.54 0.99 -16.28
CA LYS A 58 13.17 -0.40 -16.16
C LYS A 58 11.66 -0.55 -16.44
N GLY A 59 11.32 -1.33 -17.46
CA GLY A 59 9.97 -1.47 -18.01
C GLY A 59 9.17 -2.65 -17.48
N ASP A 60 9.59 -3.28 -16.38
CA ASP A 60 8.89 -4.38 -15.69
C ASP A 60 8.10 -3.88 -14.46
N THR A 61 7.40 -2.75 -14.63
CA THR A 61 6.59 -2.10 -13.59
C THR A 61 5.51 -3.04 -13.07
N SER A 62 5.47 -3.21 -11.75
CA SER A 62 4.58 -4.15 -11.08
C SER A 62 3.51 -3.39 -10.29
N SER A 63 2.54 -4.10 -9.73
CA SER A 63 1.43 -3.49 -8.98
C SER A 63 1.89 -2.77 -7.71
N ASP A 64 2.98 -3.23 -7.09
CA ASP A 64 3.70 -2.59 -5.98
C ASP A 64 4.04 -1.13 -6.26
N GLU A 65 4.60 -0.83 -7.44
CA GLU A 65 4.89 0.54 -7.88
C GLU A 65 3.63 1.39 -7.94
N ILE A 66 2.55 0.85 -8.52
CA ILE A 66 1.28 1.58 -8.65
C ILE A 66 0.64 1.84 -7.28
N VAL A 67 0.69 0.88 -6.35
CA VAL A 67 0.21 1.07 -4.97
C VAL A 67 1.01 2.17 -4.27
N GLY A 68 2.34 2.19 -4.41
CA GLY A 68 3.19 3.24 -3.84
C GLY A 68 2.86 4.63 -4.40
N HIS A 69 2.72 4.74 -5.72
CA HIS A 69 2.34 5.98 -6.39
C HIS A 69 0.97 6.48 -5.93
N GLU A 70 -0.06 5.62 -5.95
CA GLU A 70 -1.41 5.97 -5.53
C GLU A 70 -1.50 6.26 -4.02
N PHE A 71 -0.67 5.66 -3.17
CA PHE A 71 -0.62 6.02 -1.75
C PHE A 71 -0.06 7.44 -1.51
N VAL A 72 0.98 7.85 -2.27
CA VAL A 72 1.71 9.10 -2.02
C VAL A 72 0.98 10.33 -2.58
N TYR A 73 0.34 10.24 -3.75
CA TYR A 73 -0.25 11.41 -4.41
C TYR A 73 -1.32 12.15 -3.60
N PRO A 74 -2.26 11.47 -2.90
CA PRO A 74 -3.18 12.12 -1.97
C PRO A 74 -2.47 12.89 -0.88
N LEU A 75 -1.39 12.35 -0.33
CA LEU A 75 -0.64 12.99 0.76
C LEU A 75 0.09 14.23 0.25
N VAL A 76 0.65 14.18 -0.96
CA VAL A 76 1.23 15.36 -1.61
C VAL A 76 0.14 16.40 -1.88
N HIS A 77 -0.98 15.98 -2.46
CA HIS A 77 -2.10 16.86 -2.76
C HIS A 77 -2.62 17.53 -1.48
N ASP A 78 -2.90 16.80 -0.41
CA ASP A 78 -3.60 17.32 0.77
C ASP A 78 -2.68 17.94 1.81
N LEU A 79 -1.45 17.43 1.98
CA LEU A 79 -0.54 17.83 3.08
C LEU A 79 0.68 18.63 2.63
N LEU A 80 1.21 18.41 1.42
CA LEU A 80 2.40 19.11 0.91
C LEU A 80 2.05 20.38 0.11
N ALA A 81 1.04 20.27 -0.75
CA ALA A 81 0.63 21.36 -1.64
C ALA A 81 -0.05 22.52 -0.89
N GLU A 82 0.33 23.74 -1.24
CA GLU A 82 -0.17 24.99 -0.66
C GLU A 82 -1.08 25.78 -1.61
N ASN A 83 -1.06 25.47 -2.90
CA ASN A 83 -1.87 26.12 -3.94
C ASN A 83 -2.41 25.09 -4.95
N ASP A 84 -3.33 25.55 -5.81
CA ASP A 84 -4.03 24.67 -6.75
C ASP A 84 -3.10 24.12 -7.85
N ASP A 85 -2.08 24.87 -8.28
CA ASP A 85 -1.10 24.39 -9.26
C ASP A 85 -0.28 23.21 -8.70
N GLU A 86 0.15 23.31 -7.44
CA GLU A 86 0.84 22.22 -6.73
C GLU A 86 -0.07 21.00 -6.53
N ARG A 87 -1.34 21.21 -6.17
CA ARG A 87 -2.34 20.13 -6.05
C ARG A 87 -2.55 19.42 -7.38
N GLN A 88 -2.61 20.19 -8.47
CA GLN A 88 -2.83 19.68 -9.81
C GLN A 88 -1.69 18.74 -10.27
N ARG A 89 -0.44 18.99 -9.85
CA ARG A 89 0.70 18.11 -10.18
C ARG A 89 0.48 16.68 -9.71
N ALA A 90 0.13 16.50 -8.42
CA ALA A 90 -0.12 15.17 -7.86
C ALA A 90 -1.38 14.52 -8.45
N TYR A 91 -2.45 15.28 -8.59
CA TYR A 91 -3.70 14.82 -9.16
C TYR A 91 -3.53 14.26 -10.58
N ILE A 92 -2.82 14.97 -11.46
CA ILE A 92 -2.64 14.56 -12.86
C ILE A 92 -1.95 13.19 -12.96
N LEU A 93 -1.00 12.89 -12.07
CA LEU A 93 -0.30 11.60 -12.10
C LEU A 93 -1.24 10.44 -11.72
N SER A 94 -1.97 10.56 -10.61
CA SER A 94 -3.00 9.59 -10.19
C SER A 94 -4.04 9.37 -11.30
N PHE A 95 -4.57 10.46 -11.86
CA PHE A 95 -5.55 10.39 -12.95
C PHE A 95 -4.98 9.65 -14.17
N LYS A 96 -3.75 9.96 -14.60
CA LYS A 96 -3.14 9.31 -15.77
C LYS A 96 -2.95 7.81 -15.57
N ILE A 97 -2.44 7.39 -14.42
CA ILE A 97 -2.24 5.97 -14.09
C ILE A 97 -3.57 5.24 -14.04
N THR A 98 -4.53 5.74 -13.26
CA THR A 98 -5.82 5.07 -13.10
C THR A 98 -6.63 5.08 -14.41
N ASN A 99 -6.58 6.16 -15.20
CA ASN A 99 -7.22 6.18 -16.53
C ASN A 99 -6.54 5.22 -17.51
N HIS A 100 -5.21 5.06 -17.45
CA HIS A 100 -4.51 4.05 -18.26
C HIS A 100 -5.02 2.65 -17.94
N ILE A 101 -5.08 2.28 -16.67
CA ILE A 101 -5.60 0.97 -16.25
C ILE A 101 -7.06 0.78 -16.69
N LEU A 102 -7.92 1.78 -16.48
CA LEU A 102 -9.33 1.72 -16.86
C LEU A 102 -9.54 1.57 -18.37
N THR A 103 -8.75 2.29 -19.18
CA THR A 103 -8.89 2.28 -20.64
C THR A 103 -8.24 1.07 -21.30
N HIS A 104 -7.40 0.34 -20.58
CA HIS A 104 -6.79 -0.91 -21.04
C HIS A 104 -7.38 -2.13 -20.33
N ASP A 105 -8.71 -2.16 -20.15
CA ASP A 105 -9.44 -3.31 -19.60
C ASP A 105 -8.82 -3.83 -18.28
N TRP A 106 -8.51 -2.93 -17.36
CA TRP A 106 -7.96 -3.23 -16.03
C TRP A 106 -6.55 -3.83 -16.03
N TYR A 107 -5.73 -3.51 -17.03
CA TYR A 107 -4.31 -3.89 -17.09
C TYR A 107 -3.38 -2.69 -17.09
N LEU A 108 -2.19 -2.87 -16.50
CA LEU A 108 -1.07 -1.96 -16.71
C LEU A 108 -0.32 -2.37 -17.98
N ILE A 109 -0.58 -1.69 -19.09
CA ILE A 109 0.09 -1.94 -20.37
C ILE A 109 1.39 -1.11 -20.47
N GLY A 110 2.51 -1.79 -20.72
CA GLY A 110 3.83 -1.16 -20.85
C GLY A 110 4.38 -1.14 -22.28
N GLU A 111 5.71 -1.03 -22.39
CA GLU A 111 6.46 -0.86 -23.65
C GLU A 111 6.18 -1.93 -24.72
N ASN A 112 6.02 -3.19 -24.31
CA ASN A 112 5.82 -4.30 -25.24
C ASN A 112 4.37 -4.44 -25.74
N HIS A 113 3.50 -3.45 -25.44
CA HIS A 113 2.05 -3.50 -25.69
C HIS A 113 1.34 -4.69 -25.01
N THR A 114 1.99 -5.31 -24.03
CA THR A 114 1.45 -6.36 -23.19
C THR A 114 1.28 -5.84 -21.77
N HIS A 115 0.40 -6.48 -21.00
CA HIS A 115 0.33 -6.21 -19.57
C HIS A 115 1.62 -6.68 -18.87
N THR A 116 1.95 -6.04 -17.75
CA THR A 116 3.05 -6.51 -16.91
C THR A 116 2.63 -7.76 -16.12
N THR A 117 3.59 -8.46 -15.51
CA THR A 117 3.33 -9.70 -14.78
C THR A 117 2.32 -9.52 -13.65
N TRP A 118 2.42 -8.40 -12.92
CA TRP A 118 1.63 -8.14 -11.71
C TRP A 118 0.65 -6.97 -11.82
N GLY A 119 0.75 -6.15 -12.87
CA GLY A 119 -0.19 -5.06 -13.16
C GLY A 119 -1.49 -5.56 -13.77
N ILE A 120 -2.20 -6.43 -13.05
CA ILE A 120 -3.40 -7.14 -13.51
C ILE A 120 -4.53 -6.95 -12.51
N TRP A 121 -5.62 -6.34 -12.96
CA TRP A 121 -6.85 -6.16 -12.17
C TRP A 121 -8.10 -6.62 -12.91
N ASN A 122 -7.94 -7.28 -14.06
CA ASN A 122 -9.04 -7.74 -14.90
C ASN A 122 -9.77 -8.94 -14.28
N PRO A 123 -11.12 -8.94 -14.25
CA PRO A 123 -11.90 -10.04 -13.69
C PRO A 123 -11.63 -11.41 -14.32
N ARG A 124 -11.18 -11.46 -15.58
CA ARG A 124 -10.85 -12.71 -16.27
C ARG A 124 -9.73 -13.47 -15.54
N GLN A 125 -8.65 -12.79 -15.17
CA GLN A 125 -7.56 -13.39 -14.40
C GLN A 125 -7.94 -13.48 -12.93
N ILE A 126 -8.38 -12.37 -12.35
CA ILE A 126 -8.57 -12.26 -10.90
C ILE A 126 -9.62 -13.25 -10.37
N ASN A 127 -10.72 -13.44 -11.09
CA ASN A 127 -11.79 -14.34 -10.64
C ASN A 127 -11.77 -15.73 -11.29
N ASN A 128 -11.28 -15.86 -12.53
CA ASN A 128 -11.44 -17.12 -13.29
C ASN A 128 -10.14 -17.89 -13.53
N ASP A 129 -8.98 -17.35 -13.15
CA ASP A 129 -7.70 -18.05 -13.26
C ASP A 129 -7.19 -18.41 -11.86
N SER A 130 -6.94 -19.71 -11.64
CA SER A 130 -6.42 -20.23 -10.37
C SER A 130 -5.01 -19.73 -10.05
N PHE A 131 -4.24 -19.32 -11.06
CA PHE A 131 -2.90 -18.77 -10.85
C PHE A 131 -2.93 -17.50 -10.00
N TYR A 132 -3.97 -16.67 -10.15
CA TYR A 132 -4.10 -15.40 -9.44
C TYR A 132 -4.97 -15.47 -8.18
N GLN A 133 -5.30 -16.68 -7.71
CA GLN A 133 -6.20 -16.87 -6.57
C GLN A 133 -5.69 -16.21 -5.29
N GLU A 134 -4.37 -16.21 -5.07
CA GLU A 134 -3.71 -15.68 -3.87
C GLU A 134 -3.76 -14.15 -3.86
N THR A 135 -3.59 -13.54 -5.03
CA THR A 135 -3.67 -12.09 -5.22
C THR A 135 -5.11 -11.59 -5.44
N ARG A 136 -6.13 -12.46 -5.47
CA ARG A 136 -7.49 -12.06 -5.84
C ARG A 136 -8.04 -10.96 -4.93
N GLY A 137 -7.96 -11.18 -3.63
CA GLY A 137 -8.45 -10.22 -2.64
C GLY A 137 -7.62 -8.93 -2.62
N LEU A 138 -6.30 -9.05 -2.75
CA LEU A 138 -5.38 -7.92 -2.84
C LEU A 138 -5.65 -7.05 -4.08
N ASN A 139 -5.67 -7.64 -5.27
CA ASN A 139 -5.81 -6.88 -6.51
C ASN A 139 -7.22 -6.26 -6.60
N SER A 140 -8.27 -6.95 -6.12
CA SER A 140 -9.59 -6.32 -5.99
C SER A 140 -9.57 -5.10 -5.07
N LEU A 141 -8.85 -5.15 -3.94
CA LEU A 141 -8.69 -4.00 -3.04
C LEU A 141 -7.93 -2.85 -3.72
N GLN A 142 -6.82 -3.15 -4.39
CA GLN A 142 -5.98 -2.16 -5.10
C GLN A 142 -6.80 -1.37 -6.12
N ILE A 143 -7.49 -2.05 -7.05
CA ILE A 143 -8.19 -1.33 -8.13
C ILE A 143 -9.38 -0.53 -7.61
N LEU A 144 -10.08 -1.01 -6.57
CA LEU A 144 -11.16 -0.24 -5.93
C LEU A 144 -10.61 1.02 -5.26
N ALA A 145 -9.44 0.92 -4.61
CA ALA A 145 -8.75 2.07 -4.02
C ALA A 145 -8.39 3.09 -5.10
N PHE A 146 -7.76 2.66 -6.21
CA PHE A 146 -7.31 3.55 -7.29
C PHE A 146 -8.49 4.30 -7.95
N LEU A 147 -9.56 3.58 -8.27
CA LEU A 147 -10.75 4.15 -8.91
C LEU A 147 -11.47 5.16 -8.01
N LEU A 148 -11.71 4.79 -6.75
CA LEU A 148 -12.44 5.68 -5.83
C LEU A 148 -11.61 6.87 -5.40
N GLN A 149 -10.30 6.70 -5.27
CA GLN A 149 -9.38 7.81 -5.08
C GLN A 149 -9.42 8.78 -6.26
N THR A 150 -9.22 8.28 -7.48
CA THR A 150 -9.23 9.14 -8.66
C THR A 150 -10.57 9.86 -8.81
N TYR A 151 -11.68 9.17 -8.52
CA TYR A 151 -13.01 9.79 -8.46
C TYR A 151 -13.11 10.88 -7.40
N ALA A 152 -12.55 10.68 -6.21
CA ALA A 152 -12.60 11.64 -5.10
C ALA A 152 -11.99 13.01 -5.47
N TYR A 153 -10.99 13.02 -6.34
CA TYR A 153 -10.32 14.24 -6.81
C TYR A 153 -10.88 14.77 -8.14
N SER A 154 -11.21 13.88 -9.09
CA SER A 154 -11.65 14.27 -10.44
C SER A 154 -13.15 14.58 -10.54
N GLY A 155 -13.99 13.90 -9.75
CA GLY A 155 -15.43 13.82 -9.98
C GLY A 155 -15.82 13.15 -11.30
N ASP A 156 -14.89 12.47 -11.99
CA ASP A 156 -15.16 11.80 -13.26
C ASP A 156 -15.92 10.48 -13.03
N GLU A 157 -17.17 10.46 -13.46
CA GLU A 157 -18.10 9.35 -13.29
C GLU A 157 -17.63 8.02 -13.89
N ARG A 158 -16.69 8.04 -14.85
CA ARG A 158 -16.13 6.80 -15.42
C ARG A 158 -15.48 5.94 -14.35
N PHE A 159 -14.80 6.54 -13.37
CA PHE A 159 -14.14 5.79 -12.29
C PHE A 159 -15.14 5.20 -11.29
N LEU A 160 -16.15 5.98 -10.88
CA LEU A 160 -17.21 5.47 -9.99
C LEU A 160 -18.03 4.37 -10.68
N ASN A 161 -18.31 4.52 -11.98
CA ASN A 161 -19.01 3.50 -12.77
C ASN A 161 -18.15 2.24 -12.92
N GLY A 162 -16.84 2.39 -13.12
CA GLY A 162 -15.88 1.29 -13.13
C GLY A 162 -15.86 0.51 -11.81
N ALA A 163 -15.78 1.21 -10.68
CA ALA A 163 -15.82 0.56 -9.36
C ALA A 163 -17.16 -0.16 -9.12
N ASN A 164 -18.28 0.46 -9.51
CA ASN A 164 -19.60 -0.17 -9.46
C ASN A 164 -19.70 -1.42 -10.34
N LEU A 165 -19.12 -1.40 -11.53
CA LEU A 165 -19.08 -2.57 -12.43
C LEU A 165 -18.32 -3.73 -11.78
N LEU A 166 -17.11 -3.46 -11.26
CA LEU A 166 -16.28 -4.46 -10.59
C LEU A 166 -16.98 -5.08 -9.36
N VAL A 167 -17.68 -4.27 -8.57
CA VAL A 167 -18.46 -4.76 -7.43
C VAL A 167 -19.70 -5.54 -7.89
N LYS A 168 -20.58 -4.92 -8.69
CA LYS A 168 -21.91 -5.50 -8.99
C LYS A 168 -21.86 -6.68 -9.96
N SER A 169 -20.96 -6.65 -10.93
CA SER A 169 -20.88 -7.68 -11.98
C SER A 169 -19.80 -8.72 -11.71
N TYR A 170 -18.76 -8.37 -10.95
CA TYR A 170 -17.60 -9.23 -10.72
C TYR A 170 -17.30 -9.49 -9.24
N GLN A 171 -18.13 -9.00 -8.32
CA GLN A 171 -18.07 -9.33 -6.88
C GLN A 171 -16.73 -8.96 -6.22
N TYR A 172 -16.12 -7.84 -6.63
CA TYR A 172 -14.84 -7.39 -6.08
C TYR A 172 -14.92 -6.99 -4.60
N ASP A 173 -16.10 -6.64 -4.11
CA ASP A 173 -16.44 -6.51 -2.69
C ASP A 173 -16.31 -7.84 -1.94
N VAL A 174 -16.84 -8.94 -2.49
CA VAL A 174 -16.77 -10.28 -1.89
C VAL A 174 -15.33 -10.75 -1.81
N ASN A 175 -14.51 -10.46 -2.84
CA ASN A 175 -13.08 -10.75 -2.84
C ASN A 175 -12.35 -10.12 -1.64
N LEU A 176 -12.83 -9.00 -1.10
CA LEU A 176 -12.22 -8.34 0.06
C LEU A 176 -12.33 -9.18 1.35
N ILE A 177 -13.31 -10.09 1.47
CA ILE A 177 -13.47 -10.94 2.66
C ILE A 177 -12.22 -11.80 2.88
N ASN A 178 -11.66 -12.32 1.80
CA ASN A 178 -10.44 -13.14 1.80
C ASN A 178 -9.26 -12.33 1.25
N GLN A 179 -9.13 -11.06 1.69
CA GLN A 179 -8.00 -10.21 1.27
C GLN A 179 -6.67 -10.88 1.58
N LYS A 180 -6.50 -11.39 2.81
CA LYS A 180 -5.34 -12.20 3.18
C LYS A 180 -5.67 -13.68 3.07
N THR A 181 -4.94 -14.39 2.22
CA THR A 181 -4.97 -15.86 2.21
C THR A 181 -4.38 -16.40 3.51
N ILE A 182 -5.01 -17.43 4.06
CA ILE A 182 -4.63 -18.05 5.35
C ILE A 182 -4.10 -19.49 5.18
N ALA A 183 -3.77 -19.88 3.96
CA ALA A 183 -3.10 -21.15 3.71
C ALA A 183 -1.71 -21.09 4.35
N VAL A 184 -1.32 -22.16 5.04
CA VAL A 184 -0.12 -22.18 5.90
C VAL A 184 1.16 -21.79 5.13
N CYS A 185 1.23 -22.15 3.86
CA CYS A 185 2.39 -21.90 3.00
C CYS A 185 2.22 -20.72 2.05
N ASP A 186 1.10 -20.01 2.13
CA ASP A 186 0.87 -18.78 1.37
C ASP A 186 1.26 -17.58 2.25
N ASN A 187 2.56 -17.29 2.26
CA ASN A 187 3.17 -16.23 3.06
C ASN A 187 3.83 -15.18 2.15
N SER A 188 3.04 -14.21 1.71
CA SER A 188 3.53 -13.04 0.97
C SER A 188 3.55 -11.80 1.86
N PHE A 189 4.74 -11.46 2.38
CA PHE A 189 4.92 -10.29 3.24
C PHE A 189 4.83 -8.96 2.47
N SER A 190 5.20 -8.94 1.19
CA SER A 190 4.98 -7.81 0.30
C SER A 190 3.50 -7.54 0.09
N ASP A 191 2.68 -8.59 -0.09
CA ASP A 191 1.24 -8.42 -0.29
C ASP A 191 0.54 -7.84 0.94
N ASP A 192 1.03 -8.15 2.15
CA ASP A 192 0.54 -7.52 3.37
C ASP A 192 0.79 -5.99 3.38
N GLU A 193 1.98 -5.54 2.96
CA GLU A 193 2.27 -4.11 2.79
C GLU A 193 1.31 -3.48 1.78
N LEU A 194 1.21 -4.07 0.59
CA LEU A 194 0.37 -3.54 -0.48
C LEU A 194 -1.10 -3.46 -0.08
N ALA A 195 -1.58 -4.44 0.67
CA ALA A 195 -2.93 -4.46 1.20
C ALA A 195 -3.20 -3.29 2.15
N TYR A 196 -2.30 -3.06 3.11
CA TYR A 196 -2.50 -2.00 4.11
C TYR A 196 -2.39 -0.60 3.49
N LEU A 197 -1.46 -0.39 2.55
CA LEU A 197 -1.40 0.84 1.77
C LEU A 197 -2.69 1.05 0.95
N SER A 198 -3.23 -0.02 0.36
CA SER A 198 -4.49 0.06 -0.42
C SER A 198 -5.72 0.30 0.47
N TYR A 199 -5.80 -0.32 1.66
CA TYR A 199 -6.86 -0.03 2.63
C TYR A 199 -6.81 1.42 3.10
N PHE A 200 -5.61 1.95 3.40
CA PHE A 200 -5.43 3.34 3.75
C PHE A 200 -5.94 4.26 2.63
N THR A 201 -5.50 4.00 1.40
CA THR A 201 -5.86 4.74 0.19
C THR A 201 -7.38 4.73 -0.03
N LEU A 202 -8.02 3.57 0.13
CA LEU A 202 -9.47 3.40 -0.02
C LEU A 202 -10.27 4.21 1.02
N VAL A 203 -9.89 4.13 2.31
CA VAL A 203 -10.58 4.89 3.37
C VAL A 203 -10.31 6.39 3.24
N HIS A 204 -9.12 6.78 2.81
CA HIS A 204 -8.80 8.16 2.48
C HIS A 204 -9.70 8.69 1.36
N ALA A 205 -9.93 7.89 0.31
CA ALA A 205 -10.86 8.23 -0.75
C ALA A 205 -12.30 8.40 -0.23
N PHE A 206 -12.76 7.52 0.67
CA PHE A 206 -14.09 7.64 1.30
C PHE A 206 -14.22 8.95 2.08
N HIS A 207 -13.24 9.25 2.93
CA HIS A 207 -13.16 10.50 3.67
C HIS A 207 -13.26 11.72 2.75
N ARG A 208 -12.46 11.71 1.68
CA ARG A 208 -12.41 12.80 0.71
C ARG A 208 -13.73 12.97 -0.05
N ILE A 209 -14.35 11.88 -0.51
CA ILE A 209 -15.66 11.93 -1.18
C ILE A 209 -16.72 12.54 -0.26
N SER A 210 -16.81 12.07 0.99
CA SER A 210 -17.81 12.56 1.93
C SER A 210 -17.60 14.03 2.32
N SER A 211 -16.34 14.48 2.43
CA SER A 211 -15.98 15.84 2.85
C SER A 211 -15.78 16.83 1.69
N SER A 212 -15.72 16.36 0.44
CA SER A 212 -15.37 17.19 -0.73
C SER A 212 -16.34 18.35 -0.93
N THR A 213 -15.84 19.53 -1.26
CA THR A 213 -16.67 20.68 -1.68
C THR A 213 -16.83 20.78 -3.20
N SER A 214 -16.03 20.04 -3.97
CA SER A 214 -16.06 20.04 -5.44
C SER A 214 -17.08 19.07 -6.03
N LEU A 215 -17.40 17.98 -5.33
CA LEU A 215 -18.41 17.01 -5.76
C LEU A 215 -19.82 17.52 -5.48
N SER A 216 -20.73 17.33 -6.44
CA SER A 216 -22.14 17.66 -6.25
C SER A 216 -22.81 16.75 -5.22
N SER A 217 -23.96 17.16 -4.66
CA SER A 217 -24.73 16.33 -3.74
C SER A 217 -25.15 14.99 -4.34
N GLU A 218 -25.45 14.96 -5.65
CA GLU A 218 -25.80 13.75 -6.37
C GLU A 218 -24.60 12.80 -6.51
N GLN A 219 -23.43 13.34 -6.87
CA GLN A 219 -22.17 12.60 -6.99
C GLN A 219 -21.79 11.94 -5.66
N LYS A 220 -21.88 12.70 -4.56
CA LYS A 220 -21.65 12.16 -3.22
C LYS A 220 -22.65 11.07 -2.87
N HIS A 221 -23.94 11.28 -3.14
CA HIS A 221 -24.98 10.30 -2.83
C HIS A 221 -24.74 8.98 -3.58
N ARG A 222 -24.41 9.03 -4.88
CA ARG A 222 -24.12 7.84 -5.68
C ARG A 222 -22.89 7.09 -5.18
N ALA A 223 -21.83 7.81 -4.82
CA ALA A 223 -20.64 7.19 -4.25
C ALA A 223 -20.90 6.60 -2.86
N GLN A 224 -21.70 7.27 -2.02
CA GLN A 224 -22.01 6.81 -0.67
C GLN A 224 -22.67 5.42 -0.66
N ILE A 225 -23.55 5.12 -1.62
CA ILE A 225 -24.16 3.78 -1.73
C ILE A 225 -23.10 2.69 -1.90
N LEU A 226 -22.09 2.94 -2.74
CA LEU A 226 -20.99 2.00 -2.95
C LEU A 226 -20.07 1.92 -1.72
N ILE A 227 -19.79 3.07 -1.09
CA ILE A 227 -18.96 3.14 0.12
C ILE A 227 -19.59 2.34 1.26
N ASP A 228 -20.89 2.54 1.53
CA ASP A 228 -21.61 1.84 2.59
C ASP A 228 -21.54 0.32 2.39
N HIS A 229 -21.71 -0.14 1.15
CA HIS A 229 -21.57 -1.54 0.79
C HIS A 229 -20.14 -2.07 0.99
N LEU A 230 -19.13 -1.35 0.50
CA LEU A 230 -17.72 -1.77 0.62
C LEU A 230 -17.25 -1.83 2.08
N LEU A 231 -17.69 -0.91 2.94
CA LEU A 231 -17.29 -0.86 4.35
C LEU A 231 -17.57 -2.17 5.08
N GLU A 232 -18.70 -2.84 4.79
CA GLU A 232 -19.06 -4.11 5.42
C GLU A 232 -18.09 -5.24 5.06
N TYR A 233 -17.78 -5.41 3.77
CA TYR A 233 -16.89 -6.47 3.29
C TYR A 233 -15.42 -6.20 3.65
N MET A 234 -15.01 -4.94 3.49
CA MET A 234 -13.68 -4.46 3.84
C MET A 234 -13.36 -4.71 5.31
N LYS A 235 -14.34 -4.51 6.22
CA LYS A 235 -14.21 -4.82 7.65
C LYS A 235 -13.78 -6.27 7.88
N ILE A 236 -14.41 -7.22 7.19
CA ILE A 236 -14.19 -8.65 7.41
C ILE A 236 -12.76 -9.00 6.99
N GLY A 237 -12.36 -8.58 5.79
CA GLY A 237 -11.01 -8.76 5.27
C GLY A 237 -9.94 -8.14 6.17
N LEU A 238 -10.12 -6.87 6.54
CA LEU A 238 -9.16 -6.16 7.39
C LEU A 238 -8.96 -6.86 8.74
N ASN A 239 -10.05 -7.30 9.38
CA ASN A 239 -9.99 -8.01 10.65
C ASN A 239 -9.33 -9.39 10.51
N LEU A 240 -9.57 -10.10 9.41
CA LEU A 240 -8.89 -11.36 9.10
C LEU A 240 -7.38 -11.13 8.96
N SER A 241 -6.97 -10.15 8.15
CA SER A 241 -5.57 -9.82 7.93
C SER A 241 -4.88 -9.40 9.23
N HIS A 242 -5.50 -8.50 10.00
CA HIS A 242 -4.92 -7.97 11.23
C HIS A 242 -4.86 -8.98 12.38
N LYS A 243 -5.68 -10.03 12.36
CA LYS A 243 -5.56 -11.15 13.30
C LYS A 243 -4.15 -11.75 13.30
N TYR A 244 -3.52 -11.81 12.12
CA TYR A 244 -2.16 -12.31 11.97
C TYR A 244 -1.13 -11.19 12.11
N LYS A 245 -1.33 -10.04 11.44
CA LYS A 245 -0.35 -8.94 11.46
C LYS A 245 -0.12 -8.32 12.83
N LYS A 246 -1.12 -8.31 13.71
CA LYS A 246 -0.91 -7.83 15.09
C LYS A 246 0.16 -8.60 15.84
N MET A 247 0.40 -9.87 15.48
CA MET A 247 1.41 -10.72 16.14
C MET A 247 2.85 -10.23 15.87
N GLU A 248 3.04 -9.44 14.80
CA GLU A 248 4.32 -8.84 14.43
C GLU A 248 4.57 -7.52 15.17
N LYS A 249 3.55 -6.99 15.87
CA LYS A 249 3.62 -5.72 16.62
C LYS A 249 4.10 -4.53 15.79
N SER A 250 4.01 -4.63 14.47
CA SER A 250 4.53 -3.63 13.54
C SER A 250 3.74 -2.32 13.70
N PRO A 251 4.42 -1.20 14.00
CA PRO A 251 3.75 0.09 14.13
C PRO A 251 3.07 0.50 12.80
N PHE A 252 3.64 0.13 11.65
CA PHE A 252 3.07 0.39 10.32
C PHE A 252 1.67 -0.22 10.14
N PHE A 253 1.55 -1.54 10.36
CA PHE A 253 0.26 -2.22 10.25
C PHE A 253 -0.73 -1.74 11.31
N ASN A 254 -0.25 -1.46 12.52
CA ASN A 254 -1.07 -1.03 13.64
C ASN A 254 -1.70 0.36 13.41
N PHE A 255 -0.93 1.37 12.98
CA PHE A 255 -1.48 2.71 12.77
C PHE A 255 -2.47 2.73 11.61
N ILE A 256 -2.17 2.02 10.52
CA ILE A 256 -3.08 1.91 9.37
C ILE A 256 -4.36 1.20 9.79
N TYR A 257 -4.27 0.10 10.55
CA TYR A 257 -5.46 -0.57 11.07
C TYR A 257 -6.33 0.37 11.91
N CYS A 258 -5.73 1.16 12.80
CA CYS A 258 -6.45 2.15 13.60
C CYS A 258 -7.16 3.21 12.76
N TYR A 259 -6.49 3.70 11.72
CA TYR A 259 -7.09 4.60 10.74
C TYR A 259 -8.22 3.95 9.93
N VAL A 260 -7.99 2.78 9.34
CA VAL A 260 -8.98 2.12 8.46
C VAL A 260 -10.19 1.61 9.25
N SER A 261 -10.01 1.29 10.54
CA SER A 261 -11.08 0.74 11.38
C SER A 261 -11.98 1.77 12.08
N GLY A 262 -11.83 3.07 11.81
CA GLY A 262 -12.71 4.06 12.44
C GLY A 262 -12.28 4.53 13.83
N GLN A 263 -11.12 4.07 14.33
CA GLN A 263 -10.73 4.26 15.74
C GLN A 263 -9.90 5.52 16.00
N VAL A 264 -9.64 6.32 14.96
CA VAL A 264 -9.00 7.64 15.06
C VAL A 264 -10.00 8.74 14.70
N ASN A 265 -9.88 9.90 15.34
CA ASN A 265 -10.87 10.97 15.28
C ASN A 265 -11.16 11.47 13.85
N GLN A 266 -10.15 11.46 12.99
CA GLN A 266 -10.18 12.01 11.62
C GLN A 266 -11.26 11.34 10.74
N ILE A 267 -11.51 10.05 10.96
CA ILE A 267 -12.37 9.24 10.08
C ILE A 267 -13.52 8.55 10.82
N GLN A 268 -13.62 8.72 12.15
CA GLN A 268 -14.63 8.07 12.99
C GLN A 268 -16.06 8.28 12.47
N TYR A 269 -16.35 9.48 11.95
CA TYR A 269 -17.67 9.84 11.44
C TYR A 269 -18.15 8.98 10.26
N LEU A 270 -17.24 8.41 9.45
CA LEU A 270 -17.59 7.53 8.34
C LEU A 270 -18.30 6.26 8.82
N PHE A 271 -18.03 5.83 10.06
CA PHE A 271 -18.48 4.56 10.61
C PHE A 271 -19.68 4.69 11.56
N GLN A 272 -20.09 5.92 11.91
CA GLN A 272 -21.21 6.19 12.83
C GLN A 272 -22.58 5.88 12.22
N LYS A 273 -22.73 6.01 10.90
CA LYS A 273 -24.01 5.92 10.19
C LYS A 273 -24.54 4.49 10.01
N LEU A 274 -23.67 3.49 10.05
CA LEU A 274 -24.01 2.11 9.75
C LEU A 274 -24.84 1.42 10.85
N ASN A 275 -25.23 2.11 11.94
CA ASN A 275 -25.88 1.50 13.11
C ASN A 275 -25.19 0.20 13.55
N LEU A 276 -23.88 0.09 13.31
CA LEU A 276 -23.00 -0.94 13.85
C LEU A 276 -22.77 -0.59 15.33
N SER A 277 -23.85 -0.59 16.11
CA SER A 277 -23.84 -0.27 17.52
C SER A 277 -23.16 -1.39 18.29
N SER A 278 -22.08 -1.05 19.00
CA SER A 278 -21.50 -1.75 20.15
C SER A 278 -20.81 -3.12 19.96
N THR A 279 -20.81 -3.73 18.78
CA THR A 279 -19.79 -4.73 18.40
C THR A 279 -18.85 -4.08 17.40
N THR A 280 -17.76 -3.55 17.92
CA THR A 280 -16.79 -2.65 17.29
C THR A 280 -16.49 -3.02 15.83
N PHE A 281 -16.36 -2.02 14.95
CA PHE A 281 -15.81 -2.21 13.59
C PHE A 281 -14.44 -2.92 13.62
N SER A 282 -13.77 -2.85 14.76
CA SER A 282 -12.51 -3.47 15.07
C SER A 282 -12.62 -4.69 16.00
N ASN A 283 -11.86 -5.74 15.72
CA ASN A 283 -11.61 -6.81 16.70
C ASN A 283 -10.43 -6.49 17.64
N PHE A 284 -9.78 -5.34 17.44
CA PHE A 284 -8.52 -4.97 18.08
C PHE A 284 -8.56 -3.51 18.55
N ASP A 285 -8.19 -3.30 19.81
CA ASP A 285 -8.15 -2.00 20.46
C ASP A 285 -6.87 -1.23 20.10
N CYS A 286 -7.04 0.01 19.63
CA CYS A 286 -5.93 0.87 19.24
C CYS A 286 -5.03 1.27 20.41
N SER A 287 -5.52 1.32 21.64
CA SER A 287 -4.66 1.60 22.80
C SER A 287 -3.61 0.50 22.97
N SER A 288 -4.05 -0.76 22.86
CA SER A 288 -3.16 -1.93 22.86
C SER A 288 -2.18 -1.94 21.67
N LEU A 289 -2.69 -1.71 20.44
CA LEU A 289 -1.86 -1.69 19.23
C LEU A 289 -0.82 -0.55 19.26
N SER A 290 -1.15 0.60 19.85
CA SER A 290 -0.23 1.70 20.07
C SER A 290 0.90 1.31 21.04
N MET A 291 0.60 0.61 22.13
CA MET A 291 1.63 0.11 23.06
C MET A 291 2.58 -0.87 22.37
N ASP A 292 2.05 -1.77 21.53
CA ASP A 292 2.87 -2.68 20.72
C ASP A 292 3.79 -1.92 19.75
N GLY A 293 3.26 -0.89 19.06
CA GLY A 293 4.03 -0.05 18.15
C GLY A 293 5.12 0.77 18.87
N ILE A 294 4.83 1.33 20.06
CA ILE A 294 5.80 2.04 20.89
C ILE A 294 6.91 1.10 21.34
N TRP A 295 6.57 -0.09 21.85
CA TRP A 295 7.55 -1.11 22.23
C TRP A 295 8.45 -1.48 21.05
N TYR A 296 7.86 -1.66 19.87
CA TYR A 296 8.59 -2.03 18.66
C TYR A 296 9.57 -0.92 18.24
N MET A 297 9.13 0.34 18.21
CA MET A 297 9.98 1.47 17.85
C MET A 297 11.07 1.78 18.88
N GLN A 298 10.81 1.60 20.18
CA GLN A 298 11.81 1.76 21.24
C GLN A 298 12.96 0.75 21.13
N ARG A 299 12.72 -0.38 20.45
CA ARG A 299 13.68 -1.44 20.21
C ARG A 299 14.20 -1.46 18.78
N TRP A 300 13.78 -0.51 17.94
CA TRP A 300 14.25 -0.45 16.56
C TRP A 300 15.76 -0.12 16.56
N PRO A 301 16.59 -0.87 15.82
CA PRO A 301 18.01 -0.61 15.78
C PRO A 301 18.30 0.75 15.13
N LEU A 302 19.19 1.53 15.73
CA LEU A 302 19.65 2.81 15.17
C LEU A 302 20.60 2.62 13.99
N GLU A 303 21.31 1.49 13.96
CA GLU A 303 22.17 1.07 12.86
C GLU A 303 21.32 0.28 11.86
N LEU A 304 21.34 0.70 10.60
CA LEU A 304 20.54 0.10 9.53
C LEU A 304 21.32 -0.91 8.70
N ILE A 305 22.62 -1.10 8.98
CA ILE A 305 23.41 -2.18 8.39
C ILE A 305 22.84 -3.55 8.81
N HIS A 306 22.66 -4.43 7.84
CA HIS A 306 22.22 -5.82 8.04
C HIS A 306 23.38 -6.67 8.53
N TRP A 307 23.78 -6.51 9.79
CA TRP A 307 24.84 -7.34 10.39
C TRP A 307 24.46 -8.83 10.39
N PRO A 308 25.42 -9.74 10.17
CA PRO A 308 25.17 -11.17 10.26
C PRO A 308 24.63 -11.52 11.64
N GLN A 309 23.47 -12.16 11.67
CA GLN A 309 22.79 -12.57 12.88
C GLN A 309 22.26 -14.00 12.71
N PHE A 310 22.61 -14.87 13.64
CA PHE A 310 22.24 -16.28 13.64
C PHE A 310 21.44 -16.58 14.91
N ASN A 311 20.12 -16.47 14.83
CA ASN A 311 19.25 -16.79 15.97
C ASN A 311 18.83 -18.27 16.00
N SER A 312 19.10 -19.06 14.95
CA SER A 312 18.83 -20.51 14.91
C SER A 312 19.54 -21.28 16.03
N ASP A 313 20.71 -20.82 16.45
CA ASP A 313 21.55 -21.48 17.44
C ASP A 313 21.11 -21.18 18.88
N ARG A 314 20.15 -20.27 19.05
CA ARG A 314 19.65 -19.86 20.36
C ARG A 314 18.77 -20.95 20.96
N LEU A 315 19.20 -21.46 22.12
CA LEU A 315 18.48 -22.50 22.86
C LEU A 315 17.12 -22.02 23.43
N ASP A 316 16.92 -20.71 23.56
CA ASP A 316 15.68 -20.11 24.07
C ASP A 316 14.63 -19.88 22.97
N VAL A 317 15.00 -20.02 21.70
CA VAL A 317 14.11 -19.76 20.55
C VAL A 317 13.39 -21.04 20.13
N GLN A 318 12.06 -20.99 20.09
CA GLN A 318 11.23 -22.08 19.60
C GLN A 318 11.03 -21.94 18.10
N ILE A 319 11.26 -23.02 17.36
CA ILE A 319 11.13 -23.07 15.89
C ILE A 319 9.69 -23.41 15.48
N ASN A 320 9.21 -22.79 14.42
CA ASN A 320 7.90 -23.04 13.84
C ASN A 320 7.97 -23.95 12.60
N GLY A 321 8.24 -25.23 12.82
CA GLY A 321 8.40 -26.22 11.73
C GLY A 321 7.27 -26.23 10.68
N PRO A 322 5.98 -26.17 11.06
CA PRO A 322 4.88 -26.12 10.09
C PRO A 322 4.86 -24.88 9.18
N ALA A 323 5.41 -23.75 9.63
CA ALA A 323 5.46 -22.51 8.84
C ALA A 323 6.69 -22.43 7.92
N GLU A 324 7.63 -23.38 8.03
CA GLU A 324 8.83 -23.36 7.20
C GLU A 324 8.50 -23.59 5.73
N CYS A 325 7.49 -24.40 5.40
CA CYS A 325 6.99 -24.61 4.02
C CYS A 325 8.08 -24.79 2.95
N GLY A 326 9.24 -25.37 3.33
CA GLY A 326 10.40 -25.58 2.47
C GLY A 326 11.31 -24.36 2.25
N SER A 327 11.15 -23.29 3.02
CA SER A 327 11.87 -22.02 2.92
C SER A 327 12.90 -21.85 4.05
N GLU A 328 12.70 -20.86 4.92
CA GLU A 328 13.65 -20.42 5.94
C GLU A 328 13.17 -20.82 7.35
N ILE A 329 14.13 -21.12 8.23
CA ILE A 329 13.86 -21.43 9.63
C ILE A 329 13.26 -20.19 10.30
N SER A 330 12.05 -20.34 10.84
CA SER A 330 11.30 -19.24 11.44
C SER A 330 11.00 -19.50 12.91
N SER A 331 11.01 -18.43 13.72
CA SER A 331 10.60 -18.49 15.12
C SER A 331 9.09 -18.71 15.25
N LEU A 332 8.68 -19.40 16.32
CA LEU A 332 7.28 -19.52 16.72
C LEU A 332 6.73 -18.23 17.33
N LYS A 333 7.61 -17.41 17.92
CA LYS A 333 7.27 -16.14 18.54
C LYS A 333 8.14 -15.03 17.95
N LEU A 334 7.56 -13.85 17.80
CA LEU A 334 8.27 -12.67 17.34
C LEU A 334 9.47 -12.39 18.26
N LEU A 335 10.66 -12.30 17.68
CA LEU A 335 11.83 -11.78 18.37
C LEU A 335 11.78 -10.25 18.40
N PRO A 336 12.25 -9.61 19.50
CA PRO A 336 12.38 -8.16 19.56
C PRO A 336 13.12 -7.59 18.35
N PRO A 337 12.77 -6.39 17.84
CA PRO A 337 13.46 -5.78 16.69
C PRO A 337 14.97 -5.61 16.88
N ASP A 338 15.44 -5.41 18.11
CA ASP A 338 16.85 -5.34 18.51
C ASP A 338 17.55 -6.71 18.60
N GLU A 339 16.81 -7.80 18.43
CA GLU A 339 17.30 -9.18 18.48
C GLU A 339 17.12 -9.92 17.14
N ARG A 340 16.94 -9.19 16.02
CA ARG A 340 16.86 -9.77 14.68
C ARG A 340 17.43 -8.82 13.64
N SER A 341 17.69 -9.33 12.44
CA SER A 341 18.14 -8.51 11.32
C SER A 341 17.11 -7.43 10.98
N THR A 342 17.59 -6.23 10.69
CA THR A 342 16.77 -5.09 10.27
C THR A 342 16.15 -5.40 8.91
N TRP A 343 14.83 -5.30 8.83
CA TRP A 343 14.08 -5.43 7.59
C TRP A 343 12.89 -4.48 7.63
N MET A 344 12.42 -4.06 6.46
CA MET A 344 11.13 -3.39 6.32
C MET A 344 9.97 -4.31 6.77
N TRP A 345 8.79 -3.70 6.98
CA TRP A 345 7.55 -4.41 7.37
C TRP A 345 7.04 -5.42 6.32
N ASN A 346 7.64 -5.43 5.12
CA ASN A 346 7.30 -6.32 4.02
C ASN A 346 8.21 -7.55 3.90
N ALA A 347 8.99 -7.85 4.95
CA ALA A 347 9.84 -9.03 5.05
C ALA A 347 9.36 -10.00 6.15
N ASN A 348 9.95 -11.19 6.18
CA ASN A 348 9.70 -12.19 7.22
C ASN A 348 10.33 -11.80 8.56
N VAL A 349 9.56 -11.17 9.44
CA VAL A 349 10.02 -10.80 10.80
C VAL A 349 10.22 -11.99 11.74
N TYR A 350 9.84 -13.20 11.33
CA TYR A 350 10.07 -14.44 12.06
C TYR A 350 11.32 -15.18 11.58
N GLY A 351 11.94 -14.76 10.48
CA GLY A 351 13.20 -15.34 10.00
C GLY A 351 14.30 -15.20 11.05
N LEU A 352 15.02 -16.29 11.32
CA LEU A 352 16.00 -16.34 12.39
C LEU A 352 17.38 -15.86 11.98
N ASP A 353 17.82 -16.25 10.79
CA ASP A 353 19.18 -16.07 10.34
C ASP A 353 19.21 -15.19 9.11
N ASN A 354 19.97 -14.09 9.17
CA ASN A 354 20.11 -13.18 8.04
C ASN A 354 21.29 -12.22 8.22
N GLY A 355 21.51 -11.38 7.21
CA GLY A 355 22.49 -10.32 7.23
C GLY A 355 23.86 -10.77 6.72
N SER A 356 24.54 -9.85 6.04
CA SER A 356 25.87 -10.06 5.46
C SER A 356 26.89 -9.03 5.94
N GLY A 357 26.43 -7.92 6.54
CA GLY A 357 27.22 -6.74 6.86
C GLY A 357 27.53 -5.84 5.65
N PHE A 358 27.07 -6.19 4.44
CA PHE A 358 27.35 -5.45 3.20
C PHE A 358 26.15 -4.69 2.63
N ASN A 359 24.99 -4.79 3.28
CA ASN A 359 23.76 -4.10 2.89
C ASN A 359 23.27 -3.22 4.04
N GLU A 360 22.64 -2.10 3.71
CA GLU A 360 22.03 -1.17 4.64
C GLU A 360 20.56 -0.99 4.26
N GLU A 361 19.67 -1.00 5.25
CA GLU A 361 18.26 -0.72 5.07
C GLU A 361 18.02 0.79 4.97
N ASN A 362 16.93 1.18 4.31
CA ASN A 362 16.50 2.58 4.32
C ASN A 362 15.67 2.91 5.59
N PRO A 363 15.63 4.17 6.03
CA PRO A 363 14.95 4.54 7.28
C PRO A 363 13.41 4.62 7.17
N VAL A 364 12.81 4.33 6.01
CA VAL A 364 11.36 4.50 5.78
C VAL A 364 10.54 3.61 6.73
N ALA A 365 11.05 2.41 7.04
CA ALA A 365 10.44 1.48 7.99
C ALA A 365 10.10 2.12 9.36
N PHE A 366 11.04 2.92 9.87
CA PHE A 366 10.86 3.64 11.12
C PHE A 366 10.11 4.95 10.92
N LEU A 367 10.51 5.74 9.91
CA LEU A 367 10.00 7.11 9.72
C LEU A 367 8.51 7.12 9.39
N LEU A 368 8.04 6.28 8.46
CA LEU A 368 6.62 6.25 8.10
C LEU A 368 5.76 5.79 9.27
N SER A 369 6.22 4.77 10.00
CA SER A 369 5.58 4.26 11.20
C SER A 369 5.46 5.33 12.29
N TYR A 370 6.56 5.99 12.62
CA TYR A 370 6.61 7.03 13.64
C TYR A 370 5.70 8.21 13.28
N TRP A 371 5.84 8.74 12.07
CA TRP A 371 5.05 9.90 11.63
C TRP A 371 3.57 9.55 11.45
N GLY A 372 3.24 8.34 10.99
CA GLY A 372 1.87 7.84 10.89
C GLY A 372 1.22 7.75 12.27
N MET A 373 1.87 7.09 13.24
CA MET A 373 1.37 7.04 14.61
C MET A 373 1.24 8.43 15.24
N ARG A 374 2.22 9.32 15.00
CA ARG A 374 2.17 10.69 15.51
C ARG A 374 1.03 11.50 14.90
N TYR A 375 0.80 11.37 13.60
CA TYR A 375 -0.25 12.11 12.88
C TYR A 375 -1.65 11.71 13.36
N PHE A 376 -1.83 10.46 13.78
CA PHE A 376 -3.10 9.94 14.31
C PHE A 376 -3.19 9.97 15.84
N ASP A 377 -2.31 10.70 16.53
CA ASP A 377 -2.29 10.82 18.00
C ASP A 377 -2.20 9.47 18.74
N LEU A 378 -1.46 8.52 18.17
CA LEU A 378 -1.30 7.16 18.71
C LEU A 378 -0.07 7.00 19.62
N LEU A 379 0.71 8.07 19.84
CA LEU A 379 1.95 8.02 20.65
C LEU A 379 1.80 8.49 22.11
N GLY A 380 0.63 9.01 22.49
CA GLY A 380 0.37 9.58 23.82
C GLY A 380 0.61 11.07 23.90
#